data_AF-A0A7K5A9N3-F1
#
_entry.id   AF-A0A7K5A9N3-F1
#
_cell.length_a   1.000
_cell.length_b   1.000
_cell.length_c   1.000
_cell.angle_alpha   90.00
_cell.angle_beta   90.00
_cell.angle_gamma   90.00
#
_symmetry.space_group_name_H-M   'P 1'
#
loop_
_entity.id
_entity.type
_entity.pdbx_description
1 polymer ?
#
loop_
_entity_poly.entity_id
_entity_poly.type
_entity_poly.pdbx_seq_one_letter_code
_entity_poly.pdbx_strand_id
1 'polypeptide(L)'
;QANPFQHRICHVFSTSESGDGSLSFEDFLDMLSVFSDSATSDIKSHYAFRIFDFDDDGTLDRKDLEQLVNCLTGHGEESRLSPAEMEQLIQNILEEADIDKDGTINLSEFQHVVSRSPDF
;
A
#
# COMPACT_ATOMS: atom_id res chain seq x y z
N GLN A 1 -3.13 10.34 -16.33
CA GLN A 1 -3.64 10.23 -14.95
C GLN A 1 -2.44 9.84 -14.09
N ALA A 2 -2.00 10.70 -13.16
CA ALA A 2 -0.81 10.42 -12.35
C ALA A 2 -1.15 9.34 -11.31
N ASN A 3 -0.19 8.47 -10.99
CA ASN A 3 -0.36 7.48 -9.93
C ASN A 3 -0.57 8.21 -8.59
N PRO A 4 -1.69 8.00 -7.88
CA PRO A 4 -1.95 8.69 -6.61
C PRO A 4 -0.90 8.35 -5.54
N PHE A 5 -0.26 7.18 -5.66
CA PHE A 5 0.81 6.72 -4.79
C PHE A 5 2.21 7.18 -5.22
N GLN A 6 2.36 8.03 -6.24
CA GLN A 6 3.69 8.41 -6.75
C GLN A 6 4.63 8.93 -5.66
N HIS A 7 4.12 9.68 -4.68
CA HIS A 7 4.93 10.20 -3.57
C HIS A 7 5.37 9.09 -2.62
N ARG A 8 4.49 8.13 -2.31
CA ARG A 8 4.83 6.96 -1.46
C ARG A 8 5.77 6.00 -2.19
N ILE A 9 5.54 5.74 -3.47
CA ILE A 9 6.45 4.95 -4.31
C ILE A 9 7.83 5.58 -4.30
N CYS A 10 7.94 6.88 -4.59
CA CYS A 10 9.23 7.57 -4.52
C CYS A 10 9.86 7.50 -3.12
N HIS A 11 9.07 7.58 -2.05
CA HIS A 11 9.58 7.47 -0.68
C HIS A 11 10.12 6.06 -0.36
N VAL A 12 9.37 5.02 -0.71
CA VAL A 12 9.71 3.62 -0.47
C VAL A 12 10.94 3.19 -1.25
N PHE A 13 11.10 3.66 -2.49
CA PHE A 13 12.24 3.34 -3.33
C PHE A 13 13.44 4.26 -3.11
N SER A 14 13.25 5.47 -2.55
CA SER A 14 14.34 6.41 -2.28
C SER A 14 15.17 5.92 -1.10
N THR A 15 16.43 5.58 -1.36
CA THR A 15 17.43 5.33 -0.31
C THR A 15 18.06 6.61 0.22
N SER A 16 17.71 7.77 -0.34
CA SER A 16 18.23 9.07 0.07
C SER A 16 17.70 9.47 1.46
N GLU A 17 18.60 9.52 2.45
CA GLU A 17 18.34 10.08 3.79
C GLU A 17 18.02 11.59 3.75
N SER A 18 18.19 12.24 2.59
CA SER A 18 18.04 13.69 2.45
C SER A 18 16.58 14.14 2.44
N GLY A 19 15.61 13.23 2.30
CA GLY A 19 14.17 13.56 2.30
C GLY A 19 13.72 14.47 1.15
N ASP A 20 14.59 14.73 0.18
CA ASP A 20 14.35 15.62 -0.97
C ASP A 20 13.50 14.96 -2.07
N GLY A 21 13.17 13.67 -1.91
CA GLY A 21 12.40 12.90 -2.89
C GLY A 21 13.19 12.60 -4.17
N SER A 22 14.51 12.72 -4.13
CA SER A 22 15.40 12.36 -5.22
C SER A 22 15.67 10.86 -5.24
N LEU A 23 15.27 10.21 -6.33
CA LEU A 23 15.61 8.81 -6.61
C LEU A 23 17.01 8.74 -7.23
N SER A 24 17.88 7.93 -6.64
CA SER A 24 19.16 7.58 -7.25
C SER A 24 18.95 6.67 -8.45
N PHE A 25 19.95 6.56 -9.31
CA PHE A 25 19.88 5.63 -10.44
C PHE A 25 19.69 4.17 -9.98
N GLU A 26 20.29 3.80 -8.85
CA GLU A 26 20.10 2.50 -8.21
C GLU A 26 18.65 2.30 -7.73
N ASP A 27 18.06 3.31 -7.07
CA ASP A 27 16.65 3.29 -6.64
C ASP A 27 15.69 3.10 -7.83
N PHE A 28 16.00 3.74 -8.96
CA PHE A 28 15.21 3.62 -10.18
C PHE A 28 15.33 2.23 -10.82
N LEU A 29 16.52 1.62 -10.77
CA LEU A 29 16.73 0.24 -11.23
C LEU A 29 16.02 -0.76 -10.32
N ASP A 30 16.03 -0.54 -9.01
CA ASP A 30 15.33 -1.38 -8.04
C ASP A 30 13.81 -1.32 -8.29
N MET A 31 13.27 -0.11 -8.49
CA MET A 31 11.90 0.11 -8.91
C MET A 31 11.58 -0.66 -10.19
N LEU A 32 12.34 -0.46 -11.27
CA LEU A 32 12.10 -1.17 -12.54
C LEU A 32 12.21 -2.69 -12.40
N SER A 33 13.08 -3.17 -11.51
CA SER A 33 13.23 -4.60 -11.21
C SER A 33 11.95 -5.15 -10.57
N VAL A 34 11.38 -4.46 -9.58
CA VAL A 34 10.13 -4.83 -8.90
C VAL A 34 8.93 -4.78 -9.84
N PHE A 35 8.86 -3.77 -10.70
CA PHE A 35 7.78 -3.64 -11.69
C PHE A 35 7.99 -4.52 -12.93
N SER A 36 9.11 -5.23 -13.05
CA SER A 36 9.35 -6.14 -14.16
C SER A 36 8.44 -7.38 -14.09
N ASP A 37 8.13 -7.96 -15.24
CA ASP A 37 7.39 -9.23 -15.33
C ASP A 37 8.15 -10.38 -14.65
N SER A 38 9.47 -10.27 -14.61
CA SER A 38 10.39 -11.20 -13.95
C SER A 38 10.38 -11.14 -12.41
N ALA A 39 9.76 -10.13 -11.79
CA ALA A 39 9.64 -10.08 -10.33
C ALA A 39 8.56 -11.06 -9.83
N THR A 40 8.93 -11.87 -8.84
CA THR A 40 8.01 -12.79 -8.17
C THR A 40 6.88 -12.02 -7.48
N SER A 41 5.68 -12.61 -7.43
CA SER A 41 4.54 -12.03 -6.74
C SER A 41 4.84 -11.65 -5.29
N ASP A 42 5.71 -12.41 -4.61
CA ASP A 42 6.18 -12.14 -3.25
C ASP A 42 6.84 -10.75 -3.11
N ILE A 43 7.75 -10.42 -4.03
CA ILE A 43 8.43 -9.11 -4.09
C ILE A 43 7.40 -8.02 -4.38
N LYS A 44 6.50 -8.23 -5.35
CA LYS A 44 5.46 -7.24 -5.69
C LYS A 44 4.55 -6.96 -4.49
N SER A 45 4.11 -8.01 -3.79
CA SER A 45 3.30 -7.89 -2.57
C SER A 45 4.07 -7.20 -1.45
N HIS A 46 5.35 -7.48 -1.27
CA HIS A 46 6.18 -6.83 -0.26
C HIS A 46 6.33 -5.32 -0.51
N TYR A 47 6.61 -4.90 -1.74
CA TYR A 47 6.69 -3.48 -2.06
C TYR A 47 5.33 -2.80 -2.05
N ALA A 48 4.26 -3.48 -2.50
CA ALA A 48 2.91 -2.97 -2.38
C ALA A 48 2.54 -2.71 -0.91
N PHE A 49 2.84 -3.65 -0.02
CA PHE A 49 2.66 -3.51 1.41
C PHE A 49 3.38 -2.27 1.94
N ARG A 50 4.66 -2.10 1.59
CA ARG A 50 5.46 -0.94 2.01
C ARG A 50 4.96 0.40 1.48
N ILE A 51 4.35 0.41 0.29
CA ILE A 51 3.73 1.61 -0.29
C ILE A 51 2.46 1.99 0.48
N PHE A 52 1.74 0.97 0.97
CA PHE A 52 0.46 1.11 1.68
C PHE A 52 0.63 1.42 3.17
N ASP A 53 1.70 0.92 3.78
CA ASP A 53 2.14 1.24 5.13
C ASP A 53 2.66 2.69 5.14
N PHE A 54 1.98 3.61 5.82
CA PHE A 54 2.34 5.04 5.81
C PHE A 54 3.31 5.41 6.92
N ASP A 55 3.25 4.72 8.06
CA ASP A 55 4.13 4.94 9.21
C ASP A 55 5.37 4.03 9.22
N ASP A 56 5.49 3.12 8.25
CA ASP A 56 6.61 2.20 8.06
C ASP A 56 6.82 1.31 9.32
N ASP A 57 5.73 0.93 9.98
CA ASP A 57 5.75 0.11 11.20
C ASP A 57 5.73 -1.41 10.91
N GLY A 58 5.51 -1.78 9.65
CA GLY A 58 5.48 -3.18 9.21
C GLY A 58 4.11 -3.85 9.38
N THR A 59 3.08 -3.09 9.74
CA THR A 59 1.67 -3.49 9.83
C THR A 59 0.79 -2.46 9.11
N LEU A 60 -0.37 -2.87 8.59
CA LEU A 60 -1.35 -1.93 8.08
C LEU A 60 -2.40 -1.70 9.15
N ASP A 61 -2.37 -0.51 9.74
CA ASP A 61 -3.35 -0.10 10.72
C ASP A 61 -4.59 0.50 10.03
N ARG A 62 -5.65 0.71 10.81
CA ARG A 62 -6.92 1.28 10.32
C ARG A 62 -6.72 2.64 9.64
N LYS A 63 -5.78 3.43 10.13
CA LYS A 63 -5.39 4.74 9.60
C LYS A 63 -4.66 4.63 8.28
N ASP A 64 -3.80 3.64 8.09
CA ASP A 64 -3.13 3.39 6.81
C ASP A 64 -4.15 3.01 5.75
N LEU A 65 -5.08 2.10 6.09
CA LEU A 65 -6.18 1.70 5.22
C LEU A 65 -7.10 2.89 4.90
N GLU A 66 -7.41 3.73 5.89
CA GLU A 66 -8.15 4.98 5.70
C GLU A 66 -7.41 5.93 4.73
N GLN A 67 -6.11 6.16 4.92
CA GLN A 67 -5.32 7.00 4.03
C GLN A 67 -5.24 6.42 2.62
N LEU A 68 -5.07 5.11 2.50
CA LEU A 68 -5.03 4.39 1.24
C LEU A 68 -6.35 4.53 0.47
N VAL A 69 -7.48 4.29 1.13
CA VAL A 69 -8.81 4.44 0.53
C VAL A 69 -9.06 5.88 0.12
N ASN A 70 -8.65 6.85 0.94
CA ASN A 70 -8.75 8.27 0.62
C ASN A 70 -7.84 8.65 -0.58
N CYS A 71 -6.66 8.05 -0.69
CA CYS A 71 -5.76 8.20 -1.84
C CYS A 71 -6.32 7.58 -3.13
N LEU A 72 -6.95 6.40 -3.05
CA LEU A 72 -7.57 5.71 -4.19
C LEU A 72 -8.82 6.42 -4.70
N THR A 73 -9.64 6.91 -3.77
CA THR A 73 -10.93 7.52 -4.08
C THR A 73 -10.77 8.96 -4.61
N GLY A 74 -9.59 9.56 -4.40
CA GLY A 74 -9.18 10.82 -4.99
C GLY A 74 -9.90 12.04 -4.40
N HIS A 75 -9.31 13.23 -4.59
CA HIS A 75 -9.84 14.55 -4.17
C HIS A 75 -11.12 14.99 -4.93
N GLY A 76 -11.97 14.06 -5.37
CA GLY A 76 -13.30 14.38 -5.88
C GLY A 76 -14.25 14.57 -4.71
N GLU A 77 -14.76 15.78 -4.50
CA GLU A 77 -15.78 16.09 -3.48
C GLU A 77 -17.04 15.20 -3.59
N GLU A 78 -17.25 14.56 -4.74
CA GLU A 78 -18.37 13.67 -5.04
C GLU A 78 -18.11 12.18 -4.72
N SER A 79 -16.86 11.77 -4.47
CA SER A 79 -16.51 10.37 -4.21
C SER A 79 -15.98 10.12 -2.80
N ARG A 80 -15.81 11.16 -1.97
CA ARG A 80 -15.43 10.99 -0.56
C ARG A 80 -16.43 10.07 0.14
N LEU A 81 -15.97 8.86 0.46
CA LEU A 81 -16.73 7.93 1.28
C LEU A 81 -17.08 8.63 2.59
N SER A 82 -18.33 8.46 3.02
CA SER A 82 -18.74 8.92 4.35
C SER A 82 -17.88 8.21 5.40
N PRO A 83 -17.61 8.84 6.56
CA PRO A 83 -16.84 8.19 7.61
C PRO A 83 -17.41 6.81 8.00
N ALA A 84 -18.72 6.64 7.94
CA ALA A 84 -19.38 5.35 8.13
C ALA A 84 -19.06 4.32 7.03
N GLU A 85 -19.07 4.72 5.76
CA GLU A 85 -18.75 3.83 4.63
C GLU A 85 -17.28 3.41 4.67
N MET A 86 -16.40 4.34 5.03
CA MET A 86 -14.97 4.08 5.19
C MET A 86 -14.71 3.11 6.35
N GLU A 87 -15.36 3.32 7.50
CA GLU A 87 -15.26 2.41 8.64
C GLU A 87 -15.81 1.02 8.32
N GLN A 88 -16.92 0.92 7.57
CA GLN A 88 -17.45 -0.36 7.09
C GLN A 88 -16.48 -1.06 6.12
N LEU A 89 -15.86 -0.32 5.20
CA LEU A 89 -14.91 -0.87 4.24
C LEU A 89 -13.63 -1.37 4.93
N ILE A 90 -13.08 -0.59 5.86
CA ILE A 90 -11.93 -0.99 6.67
C ILE A 90 -12.29 -2.22 7.52
N GLN A 91 -13.47 -2.23 8.15
CA GLN A 91 -13.93 -3.35 8.95
C GLN A 91 -14.07 -4.62 8.11
N ASN A 92 -14.60 -4.54 6.89
CA ASN A 92 -14.71 -5.68 5.98
C ASN A 92 -13.33 -6.17 5.53
N ILE A 93 -12.41 -5.26 5.19
CA ILE A 93 -11.04 -5.62 4.81
C ILE A 93 -10.35 -6.34 5.98
N LEU A 94 -10.42 -5.80 7.19
CA LEU A 94 -9.88 -6.45 8.38
C LEU A 94 -10.55 -7.81 8.58
N GLU A 95 -11.87 -7.91 8.49
CA GLU A 95 -12.54 -9.20 8.72
C GLU A 95 -12.13 -10.29 7.71
N GLU A 96 -11.74 -9.92 6.49
CA GLU A 96 -11.20 -10.85 5.49
C GLU A 96 -9.68 -11.07 5.59
N ALA A 97 -8.92 -10.06 6.00
CA ALA A 97 -7.46 -10.04 5.98
C ALA A 97 -6.81 -10.38 7.32
N ASP A 98 -7.35 -9.84 8.41
CA ASP A 98 -6.89 -10.00 9.80
C ASP A 98 -7.34 -11.37 10.33
N ILE A 99 -6.45 -12.35 10.20
CA ILE A 99 -6.66 -13.75 10.57
C ILE A 99 -6.53 -13.91 12.08
N ASP A 100 -5.56 -13.20 12.69
CA ASP A 100 -5.26 -13.33 14.11
C ASP A 100 -6.08 -12.39 15.02
N LYS A 101 -6.82 -11.45 14.42
CA LYS A 101 -7.73 -10.49 15.05
C LYS A 101 -7.04 -9.52 15.99
N ASP A 102 -5.80 -9.13 15.69
CA ASP A 102 -5.10 -8.07 16.42
C ASP A 102 -5.54 -6.66 16.00
N GLY A 103 -6.30 -6.55 14.90
CA GLY A 103 -6.84 -5.31 14.37
C GLY A 103 -5.89 -4.55 13.46
N THR A 104 -4.78 -5.16 13.04
CA THR A 104 -3.87 -4.69 11.98
C THR A 104 -3.70 -5.81 10.95
N ILE A 105 -3.05 -5.52 9.82
CA ILE A 105 -2.74 -6.54 8.81
C ILE A 105 -1.23 -6.60 8.67
N ASN A 106 -0.65 -7.74 9.03
CA ASN A 106 0.78 -7.95 8.84
C ASN A 106 1.11 -8.39 7.39
N LEU A 107 2.39 -8.35 7.02
CA LEU A 107 2.84 -8.74 5.68
C LEU A 107 2.36 -10.14 5.26
N SER A 108 2.34 -11.11 6.18
CA SER A 108 1.96 -12.49 5.87
C SER A 108 0.47 -12.60 5.55
N GLU A 109 -0.36 -11.89 6.31
CA GLU A 109 -1.80 -11.78 6.06
C GLU A 109 -2.10 -11.04 4.76
N PHE A 110 -1.40 -9.95 4.50
CA PHE A 110 -1.52 -9.20 3.25
C PHE A 110 -1.18 -10.08 2.03
N GLN A 111 -0.06 -10.82 2.07
CA GLN A 111 0.32 -11.76 1.02
C GLN A 111 -0.75 -12.84 0.82
N HIS A 112 -1.33 -13.35 1.90
CA HIS A 112 -2.39 -14.35 1.84
C HIS A 112 -3.66 -13.81 1.14
N VAL A 113 -4.06 -12.58 1.47
CA VAL A 113 -5.20 -11.89 0.83
C VAL A 113 -4.94 -11.62 -0.65
N VAL A 114 -3.78 -11.06 -0.99
CA VAL A 114 -3.41 -10.77 -2.38
C VAL A 114 -3.34 -12.07 -3.20
N SER A 115 -2.86 -13.17 -2.62
CA SER A 115 -2.85 -14.47 -3.29
C SER A 115 -4.25 -15.05 -3.56
N ARG A 116 -5.24 -14.66 -2.74
CA ARG A 116 -6.64 -15.07 -2.89
C ARG A 116 -7.45 -14.20 -3.84
N SER A 117 -6.98 -12.99 -4.13
CA SER A 117 -7.63 -12.03 -5.01
C SER A 117 -6.90 -12.01 -6.36
N PRO A 118 -7.30 -12.85 -7.34
CA PRO A 118 -6.64 -12.97 -8.64
C PRO A 118 -6.80 -11.74 -9.56
N ASP A 119 -7.51 -10.69 -9.11
CA ASP A 119 -7.71 -9.43 -9.83
C ASP A 119 -6.61 -8.37 -9.56
N PHE A 120 -5.50 -8.74 -8.89
CA PHE A 120 -4.32 -7.88 -8.71
C PHE A 120 -3.21 -8.17 -9.73
#